data_AF-F8JY41-F1
#
_entry.id   AF-F8JY41-F1
#
_cell.length_a   1.000
_cell.length_b   1.000
_cell.length_c   1.000
_cell.angle_alpha   90.00
_cell.angle_beta   90.00
_cell.angle_gamma   90.00
#
_symmetry.space_group_name_H-M   'P 1'
#
loop_
_entity.id
_entity.type
_entity.pdbx_description
1 polymer ?
#
loop_
_entity_poly.entity_id
_entity_poly.type
_entity_poly.pdbx_seq_one_letter_code
_entity_poly.pdbx_strand_id
1 'polypeptide(L)'
;MVARLIVPEIAERYGRSADTVSKQWSTREEWPRPVGKRGRWLEYDALEVAAFVRDHVERELVSLDPQRLYTAQEIEAATGIKAATIRADRSRGRWPDPDDTEHGAQRWSGRAVSAVLATRRGYRRRGGT
;
A
#
# COMPACT_ATOMS: atom_id res chain seq x y z
N MET A 1 28.91 4.65 -6.49
CA MET A 1 28.17 4.50 -7.76
C MET A 1 26.70 4.73 -7.47
N VAL A 2 26.06 5.65 -8.19
CA VAL A 2 24.61 5.87 -8.09
C VAL A 2 23.93 4.86 -9.01
N ALA A 3 23.07 4.01 -8.46
CA ALA A 3 22.32 3.05 -9.27
C ALA A 3 21.27 3.80 -10.10
N ARG A 4 21.22 3.54 -11.41
CA ARG A 4 20.23 4.13 -12.32
C ARG A 4 19.24 3.06 -12.75
N LEU A 5 17.96 3.39 -12.71
CA LEU A 5 16.87 2.48 -13.05
C LEU A 5 16.04 3.05 -14.20
N ILE A 6 15.60 2.17 -15.09
CA ILE A 6 14.55 2.48 -16.06
C ILE A 6 13.19 1.99 -15.57
N VAL A 7 12.11 2.49 -16.16
CA VAL A 7 10.72 2.12 -15.82
C VAL A 7 10.50 0.62 -15.61
N PRO A 8 10.93 -0.30 -16.51
CA PRO A 8 10.73 -1.73 -16.28
C PRO A 8 11.52 -2.28 -15.08
N GLU A 9 12.73 -1.78 -14.79
CA GLU A 9 13.49 -2.19 -13.59
C GLU A 9 12.86 -1.65 -12.30
N ILE A 10 12.31 -0.43 -12.33
CA ILE A 10 11.54 0.14 -11.22
C ILE A 10 10.31 -0.73 -10.96
N ALA A 11 9.59 -1.08 -12.03
CA ALA A 11 8.39 -1.90 -11.96
C ALA A 11 8.68 -3.26 -11.31
N GLU A 12 9.73 -3.96 -11.77
CA GLU A 12 10.17 -5.23 -11.19
C GLU A 12 10.56 -5.08 -9.71
N ARG A 13 11.39 -4.08 -9.38
CA ARG A 13 11.89 -3.85 -8.02
C ARG A 13 10.77 -3.63 -7.01
N TYR A 14 9.70 -2.93 -7.39
CA TYR A 14 8.59 -2.60 -6.50
C TYR A 14 7.36 -3.50 -6.69
N GLY A 15 7.46 -4.56 -7.51
CA GLY A 15 6.37 -5.49 -7.78
C GLY A 15 5.13 -4.81 -8.39
N ARG A 16 5.36 -3.89 -9.33
CA ARG A 16 4.32 -3.12 -10.03
C ARG A 16 4.39 -3.38 -11.53
N SER A 17 3.33 -3.01 -12.25
CA SER A 17 3.36 -3.02 -13.71
C SER A 17 4.11 -1.80 -14.24
N ALA A 18 4.83 -1.97 -15.36
CA ALA A 18 5.51 -0.87 -16.04
C ALA A 18 4.53 0.26 -16.43
N ASP A 19 3.27 -0.09 -16.74
CA ASP A 19 2.21 0.88 -17.02
C ASP A 19 1.85 1.73 -15.79
N THR A 20 1.80 1.12 -14.60
CA THR A 20 1.57 1.86 -13.34
C THR A 20 2.68 2.88 -13.12
N VAL A 21 3.94 2.46 -13.27
CA VAL A 21 5.09 3.36 -13.10
C VAL A 21 5.06 4.48 -14.17
N SER A 22 4.81 4.14 -15.43
CA SER A 22 4.85 5.10 -16.54
C SER A 22 3.64 6.03 -16.67
N LYS A 23 2.46 5.65 -16.17
CA LYS A 23 1.23 6.45 -16.33
C LYS A 23 0.73 7.04 -15.03
N GLN A 24 1.01 6.41 -13.89
CA GLN A 24 0.53 6.87 -12.59
C GLN A 24 1.62 7.49 -11.74
N TRP A 25 2.86 6.99 -11.80
CA TRP A 25 3.94 7.53 -10.98
C TRP A 25 4.63 8.68 -11.70
N SER A 26 5.07 8.47 -12.95
CA SER A 26 5.80 9.49 -13.69
C SER A 26 4.98 10.69 -14.16
N THR A 27 3.68 10.71 -13.88
CA THR A 27 2.80 11.86 -14.12
C THR A 27 2.63 12.75 -12.89
N ARG A 28 3.14 12.34 -11.72
CA ARG A 28 3.11 13.14 -10.50
C ARG A 28 4.22 14.19 -10.53
N GLU A 29 3.93 15.37 -9.97
CA GLU A 29 4.89 16.47 -9.91
C GLU A 29 6.11 16.13 -9.06
N GLU A 30 5.93 15.26 -8.07
CA GLU A 30 6.96 14.80 -7.13
C GLU A 30 7.81 13.65 -7.70
N TRP A 31 7.51 13.16 -8.91
CA TRP A 31 8.31 12.12 -9.54
C TRP A 31 9.71 12.63 -9.90
N PRO A 32 10.79 11.85 -9.65
CA PRO A 32 12.15 12.27 -9.94
C PRO A 32 12.34 12.64 -11.41
N ARG A 33 13.18 13.67 -11.62
CA ARG A 33 13.58 14.06 -12.96
C ARG A 33 14.48 12.98 -13.56
N PRO A 34 14.36 12.73 -14.88
CA PRO A 34 15.24 11.77 -15.53
C PRO A 34 16.69 12.28 -15.51
N VAL A 35 17.63 11.42 -15.10
CA VAL A 35 19.07 11.70 -15.03
C VAL A 35 19.79 11.35 -16.33
N GLY A 36 19.12 10.66 -17.24
CA GLY A 36 19.72 10.18 -18.48
C GLY A 36 18.75 9.40 -19.34
N LYS A 37 19.30 8.73 -20.36
CA LYS A 37 18.58 7.84 -21.27
C LYS A 37 19.38 6.56 -21.49
N ARG A 38 18.68 5.44 -21.52
CA ARG A 38 19.21 4.11 -21.87
C ARG A 38 18.38 3.54 -23.01
N GLY A 39 18.85 3.73 -24.23
CA GLY A 39 18.09 3.44 -25.45
C GLY A 39 16.83 4.29 -25.51
N ARG A 40 15.66 3.64 -25.60
CA ARG A 40 14.36 4.33 -25.60
C ARG A 40 13.87 4.77 -24.21
N TRP A 41 14.52 4.33 -23.14
CA TRP A 41 14.05 4.53 -21.78
C TRP A 41 14.73 5.71 -21.10
N LEU A 42 13.97 6.44 -20.28
CA LEU A 42 14.51 7.42 -19.35
C LEU A 42 15.14 6.70 -18.16
N GLU A 43 16.31 7.16 -17.73
CA GLU A 43 16.97 6.70 -16.52
C GLU A 43 16.61 7.62 -15.35
N TYR A 44 16.37 7.01 -14.19
CA TYR A 44 16.10 7.70 -12.93
C TYR A 44 17.09 7.27 -11.86
N ASP A 45 17.41 8.18 -10.95
CA ASP A 45 18.20 7.86 -9.77
C ASP A 45 17.42 6.88 -8.87
N ALA A 46 18.04 5.74 -8.54
CA ALA A 46 17.39 4.72 -7.71
C ALA A 46 17.03 5.23 -6.30
N LEU A 47 17.81 6.14 -5.73
CA LEU A 47 17.57 6.72 -4.41
C LEU A 47 16.39 7.69 -4.45
N GLU A 48 16.29 8.52 -5.48
CA GLU A 48 15.15 9.44 -5.63
C GLU A 48 13.85 8.67 -5.92
N VAL A 49 13.91 7.62 -6.73
CA VAL A 49 12.76 6.72 -6.93
C VAL A 49 12.38 6.04 -5.61
N ALA A 50 13.35 5.59 -4.81
CA ALA A 50 13.06 5.00 -3.51
C ALA A 50 12.43 6.00 -2.53
N ALA A 51 12.89 7.26 -2.53
CA ALA A 51 12.29 8.33 -1.74
C ALA A 51 10.84 8.60 -2.18
N PHE A 52 10.60 8.75 -3.48
CA PHE A 52 9.24 8.91 -4.00
C PHE A 52 8.34 7.73 -3.61
N VAL A 53 8.85 6.50 -3.73
CA VAL A 53 8.07 5.31 -3.35
C VAL A 53 7.76 5.34 -1.87
N ARG A 54 8.73 5.59 -1.00
CA ARG A 54 8.53 5.69 0.44
C ARG A 54 7.49 6.76 0.80
N ASP A 55 7.61 7.94 0.20
CA ASP A 55 6.86 9.13 0.63
C ASP A 55 5.46 9.21 -0.01
N HIS A 56 5.28 8.68 -1.23
CA HIS A 56 4.04 8.88 -2.02
C HIS A 56 3.35 7.59 -2.47
N VAL A 57 3.99 6.43 -2.34
CA VAL A 57 3.45 5.14 -2.83
C VAL A 57 3.25 4.14 -1.69
N GLU A 58 4.25 3.97 -0.84
CA GLU A 58 4.15 3.22 0.39
C GLU A 58 3.29 4.02 1.36
N ARG A 59 2.01 3.65 1.45
CA ARG A 59 1.22 4.06 2.60
C ARG A 59 1.93 3.52 3.84
N GLU A 60 2.39 4.44 4.68
CA GLU A 60 2.97 4.16 5.98
C GLU A 60 2.11 3.11 6.68
N LEU A 61 2.77 2.03 7.09
CA LEU A 61 2.17 1.01 7.93
C LEU A 61 1.82 1.69 9.23
N VAL A 62 0.58 2.17 9.37
CA VAL A 62 0.12 2.57 10.68
C VAL A 62 0.12 1.33 11.55
N SER A 63 1.09 1.31 12.45
CA SER A 63 1.30 0.21 13.39
C SER A 63 0.17 0.29 14.40
N LEU A 64 -0.86 -0.53 14.20
CA LEU A 64 -1.91 -0.68 15.20
C LEU A 64 -1.32 -1.42 16.40
N ASP A 65 -1.66 -0.97 17.60
CA ASP A 65 -1.33 -1.70 18.82
C ASP A 65 -2.02 -3.08 18.75
N PRO A 66 -1.27 -4.19 18.83
CA PRO A 66 -1.83 -5.52 18.64
C PRO A 66 -2.94 -5.89 19.63
N GLN A 67 -2.88 -5.36 20.86
CA GLN A 67 -3.80 -5.70 21.94
C GLN A 67 -4.96 -4.70 22.08
N ARG A 68 -4.83 -3.50 21.52
CA ARG A 68 -5.92 -2.52 21.51
C ARG A 68 -7.04 -2.97 20.58
N LEU A 69 -8.27 -2.79 21.06
CA LEU A 69 -9.48 -2.91 20.25
C LEU A 69 -9.78 -1.58 19.54
N TYR A 70 -10.09 -1.68 18.25
CA TYR A 70 -10.39 -0.55 17.38
C TYR A 70 -11.77 -0.72 16.75
N THR A 71 -12.55 0.34 16.75
CA THR A 71 -13.78 0.45 15.96
C THR A 71 -13.47 0.63 14.48
N ALA A 72 -14.46 0.40 13.60
CA ALA A 72 -14.28 0.64 12.16
C ALA A 72 -13.88 2.09 11.82
N GLN A 73 -14.30 3.08 12.63
CA GLN A 73 -13.91 4.48 12.44
C GLN A 73 -12.46 4.75 12.86
N GLU A 74 -12.00 4.15 13.96
CA GLU A 74 -10.61 4.26 14.37
C GLU A 74 -9.68 3.53 13.40
N ILE A 75 -10.10 2.38 12.85
CA ILE A 75 -9.37 1.69 11.78
C ILE A 75 -9.32 2.55 10.52
N GLU A 76 -10.39 3.29 10.18
CA GLU A 76 -10.38 4.23 9.06
C GLU A 76 -9.36 5.35 9.29
N ALA A 77 -9.38 5.97 10.46
CA ALA A 77 -8.43 7.04 10.80
C ALA A 77 -6.98 6.53 10.77
N ALA A 78 -6.74 5.32 11.27
CA ALA A 78 -5.41 4.73 11.31
C ALA A 78 -4.95 4.22 9.94
N THR A 79 -5.77 3.51 9.18
CA THR A 79 -5.31 2.77 7.99
C THR A 79 -5.72 3.41 6.66
N GLY A 80 -6.63 4.39 6.71
CA GLY A 80 -7.26 4.99 5.55
C GLY A 80 -8.27 4.07 4.83
N ILE A 81 -8.60 2.89 5.39
CA ILE A 81 -9.68 2.04 4.87
C ILE A 81 -11.02 2.56 5.40
N LYS A 82 -11.92 2.94 4.49
CA LYS A 82 -13.24 3.45 4.87
C LYS A 82 -14.00 2.49 5.79
N ALA A 83 -14.59 3.00 6.85
CA ALA A 83 -15.40 2.22 7.79
C ALA A 83 -16.57 1.51 7.08
N ALA A 84 -17.15 2.14 6.06
CA ALA A 84 -18.15 1.52 5.19
C ALA A 84 -17.61 0.30 4.44
N THR A 85 -16.39 0.37 3.92
CA THR A 85 -15.72 -0.76 3.26
C THR A 85 -15.46 -1.90 4.25
N ILE A 86 -15.03 -1.59 5.48
CA ILE A 86 -14.82 -2.60 6.54
C ILE A 86 -16.13 -3.35 6.82
N ARG A 87 -17.23 -2.61 7.05
CA ARG A 87 -18.55 -3.21 7.30
C ARG A 87 -19.04 -4.05 6.11
N ALA A 88 -18.82 -3.57 4.89
CA ALA A 88 -19.23 -4.26 3.67
C ALA A 88 -18.36 -5.49 3.35
N ASP A 89 -17.08 -5.48 3.72
CA ASP A 89 -16.22 -6.66 3.59
C ASP A 89 -16.54 -7.70 4.68
N ARG A 90 -16.91 -7.25 5.89
CA ARG A 90 -17.42 -8.13 6.94
C ARG A 90 -18.67 -8.87 6.51
N SER A 91 -19.67 -8.17 5.95
CA SER A 91 -20.89 -8.82 5.47
C SER A 91 -20.65 -9.81 4.33
N ARG A 92 -19.54 -9.67 3.60
CA ARG A 92 -19.11 -10.58 2.53
C ARG A 92 -18.15 -11.68 3.00
N GLY A 93 -17.87 -11.79 4.30
CA GLY A 93 -16.93 -12.76 4.87
C GLY A 93 -15.46 -12.53 4.48
N ARG A 94 -15.12 -11.32 3.99
CA ARG A 94 -13.75 -10.93 3.59
C ARG A 94 -13.02 -10.13 4.67
N TRP A 95 -13.72 -9.83 5.77
CA TRP A 95 -13.18 -9.22 6.98
C TRP A 95 -13.51 -10.14 8.15
N PRO A 96 -12.59 -10.31 9.12
CA PRO A 96 -12.82 -11.18 10.28
C PRO A 96 -14.00 -10.69 11.10
N ASP A 97 -14.60 -11.61 11.85
CA ASP A 97 -15.56 -11.25 12.87
C ASP A 97 -14.91 -10.34 13.92
N PRO A 98 -15.71 -9.41 14.52
CA PRO A 98 -15.22 -8.56 15.59
C PRO A 98 -14.83 -9.39 16.81
N ASP A 99 -13.70 -9.03 17.42
CA ASP A 99 -13.20 -9.63 18.66
C ASP A 99 -14.06 -9.21 19.87
N ASP A 100 -14.68 -8.04 19.78
CA ASP A 100 -15.60 -7.51 20.79
C ASP A 100 -16.81 -6.84 20.14
N THR A 101 -17.98 -7.03 20.75
CA THR A 101 -19.24 -6.41 20.34
C THR A 101 -19.98 -5.74 21.50
N GLU A 102 -19.31 -5.56 22.65
CA GLU A 102 -19.93 -4.92 23.80
C GLU A 102 -20.53 -3.56 23.45
N HIS A 103 -21.71 -3.30 24.03
CA HIS A 103 -22.51 -2.11 23.81
C HIS A 103 -22.92 -1.87 22.33
N GLY A 104 -22.95 -2.93 21.52
CA GLY A 104 -23.38 -2.84 20.11
C GLY A 104 -22.32 -2.25 19.18
N ALA A 105 -21.11 -1.99 19.67
CA ALA A 105 -20.00 -1.50 18.86
C ALA A 105 -19.10 -2.68 18.45
N GLN A 106 -18.98 -2.92 17.14
CA GLN A 106 -18.05 -3.91 16.61
C GLN A 106 -16.61 -3.39 16.72
N ARG A 107 -15.74 -4.14 17.41
CA ARG A 107 -14.33 -3.81 17.58
C ARG A 107 -13.43 -4.98 17.19
N TRP A 108 -12.26 -4.65 16.66
CA TRP A 108 -11.25 -5.61 16.25
C TRP A 108 -9.92 -5.27 16.91
N SER A 109 -9.20 -6.28 17.34
CA SER A 109 -7.83 -6.16 17.80
C SER A 109 -6.92 -5.63 16.68
N GLY A 110 -5.94 -4.80 17.02
CA GLY A 110 -4.94 -4.35 16.04
C GLY A 110 -4.21 -5.52 15.38
N ARG A 111 -4.07 -6.65 16.08
CA ARG A 111 -3.55 -7.90 15.52
C ARG A 111 -4.42 -8.45 14.40
N ALA A 112 -5.73 -8.58 14.61
CA ALA A 112 -6.66 -9.09 13.59
C ALA A 112 -6.68 -8.19 12.35
N VAL A 113 -6.73 -6.87 12.55
CA VAL A 113 -6.70 -5.89 11.46
C VAL A 113 -5.38 -5.98 10.70
N SER A 114 -4.25 -6.02 11.39
CA SER A 114 -2.92 -6.13 10.76
C SER A 114 -2.76 -7.41 9.94
N ALA A 115 -3.29 -8.54 10.40
CA ALA A 115 -3.29 -9.79 9.66
C ALA A 115 -4.07 -9.69 8.34
N VAL A 116 -5.24 -9.04 8.36
CA VAL A 116 -6.03 -8.79 7.14
C VAL A 116 -5.30 -7.89 6.16
N LEU A 117 -4.66 -6.83 6.67
CA LEU A 117 -3.86 -5.91 5.86
C LEU A 117 -2.68 -6.64 5.20
N ALA A 118 -2.02 -7.55 5.92
CA ALA A 118 -0.95 -8.37 5.39
C ALA A 118 -1.43 -9.30 4.26
N THR A 119 -2.59 -9.96 4.41
CA THR A 119 -3.17 -10.82 3.36
C THR A 119 -3.57 -10.02 2.11
N ARG A 120 -4.17 -8.83 2.29
CA ARG A 120 -4.49 -7.92 1.18
C ARG A 120 -3.25 -7.48 0.40
N ARG A 121 -2.10 -7.34 1.08
CA ARG A 121 -0.81 -7.07 0.43
C ARG A 121 -0.28 -8.28 -0.33
N GLY A 122 -0.43 -9.48 0.22
CA GLY A 122 -0.05 -10.73 -0.42
C GLY A 122 -0.75 -10.96 -1.76
N TYR A 123 -2.05 -10.63 -1.86
CA TYR A 123 -2.81 -10.74 -3.10
C TYR A 123 -2.25 -9.83 -4.21
N ARG A 124 -1.82 -8.60 -3.88
CA ARG A 124 -1.16 -7.73 -4.88
C ARG A 124 0.20 -8.26 -5.36
N ARG A 125 0.90 -9.08 -4.57
CA ARG A 125 2.18 -9.69 -4.98
C ARG A 125 2.02 -10.94 -5.85
N ARG A 126 0.84 -11.57 -5.88
CA ARG A 126 0.60 -12.83 -6.63
C ARG A 126 -0.27 -12.67 -7.89
N GLY A 127 -0.79 -11.48 -8.18
CA GLY A 127 -1.71 -11.24 -9.30
C GLY A 127 -1.05 -10.63 -10.53
N GLY A 128 0.05 -11.22 -11.01
CA GLY A 128 0.74 -10.80 -12.24
C GLY A 128 1.33 -12.00 -12.96
N THR A 129 0.47 -12.72 -13.68
CA THR A 129 0.85 -13.63 -14.78
C THR A 129 0.16 -13.11 -16.03
#